data_AF-A0A9P7D0K8-F1
#
_entry.id   AF-A0A9P7D0K8-F1
#
_cell.length_a   1.000
_cell.length_b   1.000
_cell.length_c   1.000
_cell.angle_alpha   90.00
_cell.angle_beta   90.00
_cell.angle_gamma   90.00
#
_symmetry.space_group_name_H-M   'P 1'
#
loop_
_entity.id
_entity.type
_entity.pdbx_description
1 polymer ?
#
loop_
_entity_poly.entity_id
_entity_poly.type
_entity_poly.pdbx_seq_one_letter_code
_entity_poly.pdbx_strand_id
1 'polypeptide(L)'
;RKLHHLIYDSNCNALREVESRQLKFFEGMGMCVDAFHHKMKHKASDRFCQERCDMKAYPELLDEHGKYYFNSSIAEQTNVWF
;
A
#
# COMPACT_ATOMS: atom_id res chain seq x y z
N ARG A 1 -17.53 9.67 3.26
CA ARG A 1 -16.20 10.28 3.35
C ARG A 1 -15.23 9.42 2.54
N LYS A 2 -14.44 9.99 1.62
CA LYS A 2 -13.46 9.23 0.82
C LYS A 2 -12.20 9.01 1.66
N LEU A 3 -11.65 7.79 1.62
CA LEU A 3 -10.38 7.47 2.27
C LEU A 3 -9.22 8.08 1.47
N HIS A 4 -8.15 8.45 2.16
CA HIS A 4 -6.93 8.94 1.50
C HIS A 4 -6.01 7.78 1.13
N HIS A 5 -6.03 6.71 1.93
CA HIS A 5 -5.18 5.53 1.79
C HIS A 5 -6.00 4.26 1.95
N LEU A 6 -5.66 3.26 1.13
CA LEU A 6 -6.07 1.87 1.28
C LEU A 6 -4.79 1.04 1.39
N ILE A 7 -4.66 0.21 2.42
CA ILE A 7 -3.45 -0.58 2.68
C ILE A 7 -3.87 -2.01 3.03
N TYR A 8 -3.35 -3.00 2.31
CA TYR A 8 -3.45 -4.43 2.61
C TYR A 8 -2.52 -5.25 1.71
N ASP A 9 -2.38 -6.55 1.95
CA ASP A 9 -1.29 -7.39 1.43
C ASP A 9 -1.22 -7.52 -0.09
N SER A 10 -2.37 -7.58 -0.77
CA SER A 10 -2.46 -7.75 -2.22
C SER A 10 -3.01 -6.53 -2.94
N ASN A 11 -2.85 -5.34 -2.34
CA ASN A 11 -3.38 -4.10 -2.90
C ASN A 11 -2.78 -3.75 -4.29
N CYS A 12 -1.59 -4.29 -4.61
CA CYS A 12 -1.05 -4.19 -5.97
C CYS A 12 -1.99 -4.79 -7.04
N ASN A 13 -2.74 -5.84 -6.71
CA ASN A 13 -3.71 -6.44 -7.63
C ASN A 13 -4.97 -5.58 -7.77
N ALA A 14 -5.45 -4.97 -6.67
CA ALA A 14 -6.55 -4.01 -6.76
C ALA A 14 -6.15 -2.76 -7.51
N LEU A 15 -4.93 -2.24 -7.31
CA LEU A 15 -4.44 -1.09 -8.06
C LEU A 15 -4.37 -1.40 -9.56
N ARG A 16 -3.90 -2.60 -9.95
CA ARG A 16 -3.94 -3.06 -11.36
C ARG A 16 -5.36 -3.03 -11.94
N GLU A 17 -6.35 -3.49 -11.18
CA GLU A 17 -7.76 -3.47 -11.61
C GLU A 17 -8.36 -2.06 -11.66
N VAL A 18 -8.02 -1.21 -10.69
CA VAL A 18 -8.42 0.20 -10.65
C VAL A 18 -7.89 0.95 -11.86
N GLU A 19 -6.62 0.76 -12.20
CA GLU A 19 -5.97 1.39 -13.35
C GLU A 19 -6.52 0.82 -14.67
N SER A 20 -6.71 -0.49 -14.79
CA SER A 20 -7.23 -1.13 -16.00
C SER A 20 -8.64 -0.65 -16.35
N ARG A 21 -9.48 -0.39 -15.33
CA ARG A 21 -10.87 0.04 -15.46
C ARG A 21 -11.08 1.54 -15.27
N GLN A 22 -10.02 2.29 -14.99
CA GLN A 22 -10.05 3.74 -14.77
C GLN A 22 -11.10 4.14 -13.73
N LEU A 23 -11.12 3.44 -12.59
CA LEU A 23 -12.13 3.63 -11.55
C LEU A 23 -11.92 4.98 -10.82
N LYS A 24 -12.67 6.01 -11.23
CA LYS A 24 -12.60 7.38 -10.69
C LYS A 24 -12.72 7.50 -9.17
N PHE A 25 -13.41 6.55 -8.53
CA PHE A 25 -13.52 6.53 -7.08
C PHE A 25 -12.15 6.54 -6.38
N PHE A 26 -11.14 5.89 -6.96
CA PHE A 26 -9.80 5.75 -6.38
C PHE A 26 -8.83 6.87 -6.78
N GLU A 27 -9.25 7.81 -7.63
CA GLU A 27 -8.38 8.90 -8.10
C GLU A 27 -7.81 9.71 -6.92
N GLY A 28 -6.49 9.81 -6.81
CA GLY A 28 -5.81 10.48 -5.69
C GLY A 28 -5.80 9.71 -4.37
N MET A 29 -6.23 8.43 -4.34
CA MET A 29 -6.07 7.56 -3.18
C MET A 29 -4.71 6.84 -3.25
N GLY A 30 -3.96 6.83 -2.15
CA GLY A 30 -2.78 5.98 -2.01
C GLY A 30 -3.18 4.52 -1.86
N MET A 31 -2.65 3.64 -2.71
CA MET A 31 -2.97 2.20 -2.71
C MET A 31 -1.70 1.39 -2.46
N CYS A 32 -1.28 1.33 -1.19
CA CYS A 32 -0.04 0.67 -0.80
C CYS A 32 -0.27 -0.80 -0.42
N VAL A 33 0.79 -1.59 -0.56
CA VAL A 33 0.89 -2.90 0.09
C VAL A 33 1.43 -2.71 1.50
N ASP A 34 1.05 -3.58 2.43
CA ASP A 34 1.64 -3.62 3.78
C ASP A 34 3.19 -3.63 3.70
N ALA A 35 3.85 -2.86 4.57
CA ALA A 35 5.29 -2.65 4.48
C ALA A 35 6.13 -3.95 4.62
N PHE A 36 5.67 -4.93 5.41
CA PHE A 36 6.34 -6.23 5.52
C PHE A 36 6.07 -7.08 4.29
N HIS A 37 4.82 -7.14 3.82
CA HIS A 37 4.45 -7.83 2.58
C HIS A 37 5.20 -7.31 1.36
N HIS A 38 5.30 -5.98 1.23
CA HIS A 38 6.07 -5.31 0.18
C HIS A 38 7.54 -5.74 0.17
N LYS A 39 8.13 -5.89 1.37
CA LYS A 39 9.55 -6.23 1.53
C LYS A 39 9.84 -7.73 1.40
N MET A 40 8.96 -8.59 1.92
CA MET A 40 9.28 -10.00 2.16
C MET A 40 8.54 -10.98 1.26
N LYS A 41 7.38 -10.60 0.71
CA LYS A 41 6.48 -11.53 0.00
C LYS A 41 6.37 -11.25 -1.49
N HIS A 42 6.48 -9.99 -1.90
CA HIS A 42 6.52 -9.66 -3.32
C HIS A 42 7.90 -9.84 -3.91
N LYS A 43 7.94 -10.36 -5.14
CA LYS A 43 9.19 -10.54 -5.86
C LYS A 43 9.79 -9.18 -6.15
N ALA A 44 11.11 -9.04 -5.97
CA ALA A 44 11.83 -7.85 -6.40
C ALA A 44 11.68 -7.58 -7.92
N SER A 45 11.34 -8.60 -8.70
CA SER A 45 11.04 -8.48 -10.13
C SER A 45 9.63 -7.96 -10.44
N ASP A 46 8.70 -7.90 -9.46
CA ASP A 46 7.40 -7.24 -9.64
C ASP A 46 7.57 -5.72 -9.55
N ARG A 47 8.08 -5.13 -10.65
CA ARG A 47 8.33 -3.69 -10.76
C ARG A 47 7.08 -2.86 -10.50
N PHE A 48 5.91 -3.35 -10.89
CA PHE A 48 4.66 -2.65 -10.64
C PHE A 48 4.44 -2.45 -9.14
N CYS A 49 4.58 -3.51 -8.34
CA CYS A 49 4.46 -3.36 -6.90
C CYS A 49 5.54 -2.43 -6.33
N GLN A 50 6.81 -2.63 -6.72
CA GLN A 50 7.94 -1.87 -6.17
C GLN A 50 7.84 -0.36 -6.45
N GLU A 51 7.31 0.02 -7.61
CA GLU A 51 7.24 1.42 -8.03
C GLU A 51 5.93 2.11 -7.64
N ARG A 52 4.85 1.34 -7.42
CA ARG A 52 3.48 1.90 -7.29
C ARG A 52 2.82 1.65 -5.94
N CYS A 53 3.31 0.69 -5.16
CA CYS A 53 2.63 0.22 -3.96
C CYS A 53 3.48 0.37 -2.68
N ASP A 54 4.63 1.04 -2.74
CA ASP A 54 5.46 1.30 -1.56
C ASP A 54 4.89 2.44 -0.72
N MET A 55 4.63 2.18 0.56
CA MET A 55 4.20 3.21 1.53
C MET A 55 5.20 4.36 1.66
N LYS A 56 6.49 4.12 1.36
CA LYS A 56 7.52 5.19 1.39
C LYS A 56 7.31 6.26 0.34
N ALA A 57 6.50 6.00 -0.69
CA ALA A 57 6.16 7.00 -1.69
C ALA A 57 5.22 8.11 -1.15
N TYR A 58 4.73 7.98 0.09
CA TYR A 58 3.75 8.87 0.70
C TYR A 58 4.34 9.54 1.95
N PRO A 59 4.93 10.75 1.80
CA PRO A 59 5.61 11.45 2.91
C PRO A 59 4.72 11.69 4.13
N GLU A 60 3.41 11.82 3.95
CA GLU A 60 2.45 12.00 5.04
C GLU A 60 2.30 10.75 5.93
N LEU A 61 2.78 9.59 5.49
CA LEU A 61 2.85 8.37 6.29
C LEU A 61 4.17 8.24 7.06
N LEU A 62 5.10 9.18 6.88
CA LEU A 62 6.46 9.13 7.40
C LEU A 62 6.74 10.25 8.40
N ASP A 63 7.50 9.93 9.44
CA ASP A 63 8.07 10.92 10.36
C ASP A 63 9.25 11.69 9.72
N GLU A 64 9.75 12.68 10.46
CA GLU A 64 10.90 13.49 10.04
C GLU A 64 12.20 12.68 9.83
N HIS A 65 12.23 11.43 10.28
CA HIS A 65 13.34 10.50 10.11
C HIS A 65 13.07 9.43 9.04
N GLY A 66 11.94 9.50 8.34
CA GLY A 66 11.54 8.53 7.31
C GLY A 66 11.03 7.20 7.84
N LYS A 67 10.63 7.11 9.11
CA LYS A 67 9.96 5.93 9.69
C LYS A 67 8.45 6.06 9.58
N TYR A 68 7.74 4.95 9.48
CA TYR A 68 6.28 4.95 9.38
C TYR A 68 5.62 5.38 10.70
N TYR A 69 4.65 6.29 10.63
CA TYR A 69 3.75 6.59 11.75
C TYR A 69 2.81 5.42 12.08
N PHE A 70 2.48 4.61 11.07
CA PHE A 70 1.58 3.47 11.19
C PHE A 70 2.32 2.16 10.90
N ASN A 71 2.22 1.22 11.83
CA ASN A 71 2.72 -0.14 11.64
C ASN A 71 1.61 -1.03 11.08
N SER A 72 1.54 -1.11 9.75
CA SER A 72 0.56 -1.93 9.05
C SER A 72 0.66 -3.41 9.41
N SER A 73 1.87 -3.93 9.67
CA SER A 73 2.09 -5.35 9.95
C SER A 73 1.68 -5.76 11.37
N ILE A 74 1.69 -4.83 12.34
CA ILE A 74 1.08 -5.08 13.67
C ILE A 74 -0.44 -5.05 13.56
N ALA A 75 -0.98 -4.08 12.81
CA ALA A 75 -2.41 -4.03 12.54
C ALA A 75 -2.88 -5.31 11.82
N GLU A 76 -2.02 -5.87 10.96
CA GLU A 76 -2.20 -7.13 10.24
C GLU A 76 -2.51 -8.29 11.18
N GLN A 77 -1.54 -8.56 12.05
CA GLN A 77 -1.58 -9.68 12.98
C GLN A 77 -2.66 -9.52 14.04
N THR A 78 -2.95 -8.27 14.44
CA THR A 78 -3.95 -7.98 15.46
C THR A 78 -5.37 -8.12 14.91
N ASN A 79 -5.61 -7.72 13.66
CA ASN A 79 -6.94 -7.76 13.04
C ASN A 79 -7.18 -9.01 12.18
N VAL A 80 -6.18 -9.89 12.04
CA VAL A 80 -6.32 -11.20 11.38
C VAL A 80 -6.77 -11.07 9.91
N TRP A 81 -6.30 -10.05 9.21
CA TRP A 81 -6.62 -9.78 7.81
C TRP A 81 -5.73 -10.60 6.83
N PHE A 82 -5.53 -11.90 7.11
CA PHE A 82 -4.63 -12.83 6.38
C PHE A 82 -5.03 -13.09 4.91
#